data_AF-A0A956JC66-F1
#
_entry.id   AF-A0A956JC66-F1
#
_cell.length_a   1.000
_cell.length_b   1.000
_cell.length_c   1.000
_cell.angle_alpha   90.00
_cell.angle_beta   90.00
_cell.angle_gamma   90.00
#
_symmetry.space_group_name_H-M   'P 1'
#
loop_
_entity.id
_entity.type
_entity.pdbx_description
1 polymer ?
#
loop_
_entity_poly.entity_id
_entity_poly.type
_entity_poly.pdbx_seq_one_letter_code
_entity_poly.pdbx_strand_id
1 'polypeptide(L)'
;MRQRHFARSVVVTFSLAELAACTGASEDLSKTVNPPPPQVDDGTPEADGGAPPADGGAAPADGGDERPIIANPPEPRPEPEPRPPTEITSRSTIEHLDDGTCIEHLSVDCPPGMACNPPPPREVPCPEPARPDATVVDNVHKRPDGSCWESYEVECPPGARCNPPAPRRVNCPPDVE
;
A
#
# COMPACT_ATOMS: atom_id res chain seq x y z
N MET A 1 33.40 -53.08 10.54
CA MET A 1 32.41 -52.54 11.52
C MET A 1 31.20 -52.06 10.72
N ARG A 2 30.02 -52.66 10.91
CA ARG A 2 28.80 -52.32 10.16
C ARG A 2 27.95 -51.32 10.97
N GLN A 3 27.85 -50.08 10.51
CA GLN A 3 26.87 -49.12 11.05
C GLN A 3 25.47 -49.49 10.55
N ARG A 4 24.55 -49.69 11.49
CA ARG A 4 23.12 -49.86 11.21
C ARG A 4 22.47 -48.48 11.40
N HIS A 5 21.88 -47.94 10.35
CA HIS A 5 21.04 -46.75 10.45
C HIS A 5 19.63 -47.15 10.91
N PHE A 6 19.19 -46.59 12.03
CA PHE A 6 17.82 -46.75 12.54
C PHE A 6 16.89 -45.80 11.77
N ALA A 7 15.90 -46.35 11.09
CA ALA A 7 14.82 -45.56 10.49
C ALA A 7 13.92 -45.00 11.61
N ARG A 8 13.73 -43.68 11.65
CA ARG A 8 12.77 -43.01 12.51
C ARG A 8 11.44 -42.88 11.76
N SER A 9 10.41 -43.56 12.24
CA SER A 9 9.04 -43.43 11.76
C SER A 9 8.37 -42.22 12.42
N VAL A 10 7.77 -41.32 11.64
CA VAL A 10 6.95 -40.21 12.14
C VAL A 10 5.48 -40.61 11.99
N VAL A 11 4.74 -40.60 13.09
CA VAL A 11 3.29 -40.83 13.11
C VAL A 11 2.63 -39.46 13.24
N VAL A 12 1.83 -39.07 12.24
CA VAL A 12 1.03 -37.84 12.27
C VAL A 12 -0.40 -38.22 12.63
N THR A 13 -0.86 -37.78 13.80
CA THR A 13 -2.25 -37.92 14.24
C THR A 13 -3.00 -36.63 13.96
N PHE A 14 -4.02 -36.68 13.11
CA PHE A 14 -4.95 -35.57 12.89
C PHE A 14 -6.08 -35.62 13.92
N SER A 15 -6.35 -34.51 14.61
CA SER A 15 -7.51 -34.38 15.51
C SER A 15 -8.77 -34.01 14.70
N LEU A 16 -9.81 -34.82 14.84
CA LEU A 16 -11.11 -34.76 14.17
C LEU A 16 -12.08 -33.71 14.78
N ALA A 17 -11.58 -32.57 15.27
CA ALA A 17 -12.40 -31.62 16.05
C ALA A 17 -12.99 -30.45 15.25
N GLU A 18 -12.71 -30.28 13.96
CA GLU A 18 -13.22 -29.15 13.15
C GLU A 18 -14.02 -29.59 11.92
N LEU A 19 -14.82 -30.65 12.05
CA LEU A 19 -15.75 -31.13 11.02
C LEU A 19 -17.22 -30.74 11.29
N ALA A 20 -17.44 -29.66 12.04
CA ALA A 20 -18.78 -29.20 12.42
C ALA A 20 -19.05 -27.74 12.02
N ALA A 21 -18.93 -27.43 10.72
CA ALA A 21 -19.55 -26.23 10.14
C ALA A 21 -19.83 -26.38 8.64
N CYS A 22 -20.27 -27.56 8.20
CA CYS A 22 -20.93 -27.72 6.90
C CYS A 22 -22.39 -28.12 7.14
N THR A 23 -23.24 -27.14 7.38
CA THR A 23 -24.70 -27.27 7.22
C THR A 23 -25.19 -26.03 6.50
N GLY A 24 -25.64 -26.21 5.26
CA GLY A 24 -26.28 -25.17 4.49
C GLY A 24 -27.56 -24.68 5.15
N ALA A 25 -27.82 -23.38 4.99
CA ALA A 25 -29.16 -22.81 5.05
C ALA A 25 -29.24 -21.76 3.94
N SER A 26 -30.06 -22.09 2.96
CA SER A 26 -30.56 -21.20 1.93
C SER A 26 -31.60 -20.25 2.56
N GLU A 27 -31.77 -19.10 1.91
CA GLU A 27 -32.93 -18.19 1.94
C GLU A 27 -32.92 -16.98 2.91
N ASP A 28 -32.78 -15.82 2.26
CA ASP A 28 -33.62 -14.61 2.36
C ASP A 28 -33.35 -13.53 3.43
N LEU A 29 -33.50 -12.27 2.98
CA LEU A 29 -33.49 -10.98 3.70
C LEU A 29 -32.11 -10.49 4.22
N SER A 30 -31.52 -9.38 3.78
CA SER A 30 -32.12 -8.11 3.38
C SER A 30 -31.16 -7.34 2.46
N LYS A 31 -31.69 -6.89 1.33
CA LYS A 31 -31.08 -5.89 0.47
C LYS A 31 -30.96 -4.58 1.25
N THR A 32 -29.82 -4.34 1.90
CA THR A 32 -29.49 -3.02 2.43
C THR A 32 -29.07 -2.16 1.24
N VAL A 33 -30.07 -1.51 0.64
CA VAL A 33 -29.87 -0.38 -0.25
C VAL A 33 -29.18 0.69 0.59
N ASN A 34 -27.92 0.98 0.29
CA ASN A 34 -27.24 2.16 0.83
C ASN A 34 -28.14 3.39 0.59
N PRO A 35 -28.52 4.16 1.63
CA PRO A 35 -29.21 5.42 1.40
C PRO A 35 -28.28 6.34 0.59
N PRO A 36 -28.83 7.16 -0.33
CA PRO A 36 -28.03 8.14 -1.04
C PRO A 36 -27.36 9.10 -0.03
N PRO A 37 -26.16 9.60 -0.34
CA PRO A 37 -25.43 10.50 0.56
C PRO A 37 -26.28 11.73 0.88
N PRO A 38 -26.15 12.32 2.08
CA PRO A 38 -26.81 13.57 2.41
C PRO A 38 -26.36 14.64 1.41
N GLN A 39 -27.34 15.26 0.76
CA GLN A 39 -27.11 16.44 -0.09
C GLN A 39 -26.53 17.52 0.81
N VAL A 40 -25.27 17.87 0.58
CA VAL A 40 -24.68 19.07 1.17
C VAL A 40 -25.32 20.26 0.46
N ASP A 41 -26.05 21.05 1.23
CA ASP A 41 -26.63 22.31 0.79
C ASP A 41 -25.47 23.24 0.43
N ASP A 42 -25.32 23.56 -0.86
CA ASP A 42 -24.34 24.53 -1.36
C ASP A 42 -24.84 25.93 -0.98
N GLY A 43 -24.68 26.25 0.30
CA GLY A 43 -24.86 27.59 0.84
C GLY A 43 -23.73 28.49 0.35
N THR A 44 -23.82 28.90 -0.91
CA THR A 44 -23.09 30.03 -1.48
C THR A 44 -23.36 31.28 -0.62
N PRO A 45 -22.36 31.93 -0.01
CA PRO A 45 -22.48 33.32 0.35
C PRO A 45 -22.13 34.16 -0.88
N GLU A 46 -23.15 34.70 -1.54
CA GLU A 46 -23.03 35.84 -2.44
C GLU A 46 -22.32 36.99 -1.69
N ALA A 47 -21.13 37.36 -2.15
CA ALA A 47 -20.48 38.58 -1.73
C ALA A 47 -21.12 39.77 -2.46
N ASP A 48 -22.35 40.11 -2.07
CA ASP A 48 -22.97 41.40 -2.37
C ASP A 48 -22.45 42.43 -1.35
N GLY A 49 -21.45 43.20 -1.78
CA GLY A 49 -20.81 44.24 -1.00
C GLY A 49 -20.69 45.49 -1.82
N GLY A 50 -21.84 46.07 -2.17
CA GLY A 50 -21.96 47.35 -2.86
C GLY A 50 -21.14 48.45 -2.20
N ALA A 51 -20.47 49.23 -3.03
CA ALA A 51 -19.85 50.48 -2.64
C ALA A 51 -20.91 51.46 -2.10
N PRO A 52 -20.71 52.09 -0.92
CA PRO A 52 -21.50 53.26 -0.56
C PRO A 52 -21.02 54.50 -1.33
N PRO A 53 -21.93 55.45 -1.63
CA PRO A 53 -21.65 56.61 -2.48
C PRO A 53 -20.90 57.72 -1.72
N ALA A 54 -20.20 58.55 -2.49
CA ALA A 54 -19.78 59.89 -2.07
C ALA A 54 -21.02 60.79 -1.87
N ASP A 55 -21.08 61.56 -0.79
CA ASP A 55 -21.10 63.04 -0.78
C ASP A 55 -21.34 63.62 0.64
N GLY A 56 -20.72 64.77 0.92
CA GLY A 56 -21.33 65.85 1.70
C GLY A 56 -20.99 66.02 3.19
N GLY A 57 -20.33 67.16 3.53
CA GLY A 57 -20.74 67.94 4.71
C GLY A 57 -19.66 68.47 5.68
N ALA A 58 -19.17 69.69 5.39
CA ALA A 58 -18.80 70.81 6.27
C ALA A 58 -18.16 70.63 7.68
N ALA A 59 -17.06 71.37 7.88
CA ALA A 59 -16.33 71.66 9.13
C ALA A 59 -17.17 72.48 10.16
N PRO A 60 -16.75 72.70 11.45
CA PRO A 60 -15.52 73.44 11.78
C PRO A 60 -14.72 73.01 13.05
N ALA A 61 -13.45 73.45 13.04
CA ALA A 61 -12.57 73.90 14.14
C ALA A 61 -12.67 73.27 15.55
N ASP A 62 -11.55 72.77 16.07
CA ASP A 62 -10.98 73.30 17.33
C ASP A 62 -9.50 72.87 17.48
N GLY A 63 -8.66 73.77 17.99
CA GLY A 63 -7.21 73.58 18.09
C GLY A 63 -6.82 72.59 19.18
N GLY A 64 -6.30 71.42 18.78
CA GLY A 64 -5.70 70.45 19.69
C GLY A 64 -4.18 70.60 19.74
N ASP A 65 -3.68 71.19 20.83
CA ASP A 65 -2.31 71.06 21.30
C ASP A 65 -2.13 69.61 21.80
N GLU A 66 -1.68 68.71 20.93
CA GLU A 66 -1.34 67.34 21.33
C GLU A 66 0.05 67.00 20.81
N ARG A 67 1.03 67.14 21.70
CA ARG A 67 2.39 66.63 21.54
C ARG A 67 2.32 65.18 21.04
N PRO A 68 3.05 64.78 19.99
CA PRO A 68 3.05 63.39 19.55
C PRO A 68 3.65 62.52 20.66
N ILE A 69 2.83 61.66 21.26
CA ILE A 69 3.32 60.54 22.06
C ILE A 69 4.00 59.63 21.04
N ILE A 70 5.33 59.70 20.97
CA ILE A 70 6.14 58.76 20.19
C ILE A 70 5.95 57.41 20.88
N ALA A 71 4.96 56.64 20.42
CA ALA A 71 4.83 55.24 20.77
C ALA A 71 6.07 54.55 20.18
N ASN A 72 6.97 54.08 21.05
CA ASN A 72 8.05 53.22 20.59
C ASN A 72 7.43 52.05 19.81
N PRO A 73 7.95 51.73 18.61
CA PRO A 73 7.46 50.59 17.87
C PRO A 73 7.58 49.33 18.75
N PRO A 74 6.56 48.46 18.76
CA PRO A 74 6.62 47.24 19.55
C PRO A 74 7.84 46.43 19.12
N GLU A 75 8.60 45.93 20.10
CA GLU A 75 9.77 45.12 19.83
C GLU A 75 9.39 43.97 18.89
N PRO A 76 10.20 43.68 17.86
CA PRO A 76 9.92 42.60 16.94
C PRO A 76 9.82 41.30 17.73
N ARG A 77 8.68 40.61 17.61
CA ARG A 77 8.49 39.30 18.24
C ARG A 77 9.61 38.37 17.75
N PRO A 78 10.27 37.62 18.65
CA PRO A 78 11.26 36.64 18.24
C PRO A 78 10.63 35.69 17.22
N GLU A 79 11.32 35.52 16.09
CA GLU A 79 10.88 34.66 15.00
C GLU A 79 10.76 33.23 15.54
N PRO A 80 9.65 32.52 15.28
CA PRO A 80 9.47 31.17 15.78
C PRO A 80 10.58 30.27 15.23
N GLU A 81 11.22 29.50 16.12
CA GLU A 81 12.28 28.57 15.72
C GLU A 81 11.79 27.64 14.60
N PRO A 82 12.63 27.38 13.58
CA PRO A 82 12.27 26.47 12.51
C PRO A 82 11.98 25.09 13.09
N ARG A 83 10.75 24.61 12.87
CA ARG A 83 10.36 23.26 13.30
C ARG A 83 11.29 22.25 12.65
N PRO A 84 11.78 21.23 13.38
CA PRO A 84 12.61 20.20 12.80
C PRO A 84 11.86 19.51 11.65
N PRO A 85 12.56 19.11 10.58
CA PRO A 85 11.94 18.40 9.47
C PRO A 85 11.31 17.13 10.02
N THR A 86 10.01 16.99 9.77
CA THR A 86 9.27 15.80 10.16
C THR A 86 9.36 14.85 8.99
N GLU A 87 10.44 14.07 8.92
CA GLU A 87 10.62 13.09 7.84
C GLU A 87 9.58 11.98 8.00
N ILE A 88 8.53 12.05 7.19
CA ILE A 88 7.54 10.98 7.08
C ILE A 88 8.14 9.92 6.16
N THR A 89 8.46 8.75 6.71
CA THR A 89 8.89 7.59 5.92
C THR A 89 7.65 6.80 5.51
N SER A 90 7.54 6.47 4.23
CA SER A 90 6.46 5.63 3.70
C SER A 90 7.03 4.36 3.07
N ARG A 91 6.40 3.21 3.33
CA ARG A 91 6.74 1.90 2.77
C ARG A 91 5.52 1.31 2.06
N SER A 92 5.68 0.78 0.85
CA SER A 92 4.62 0.04 0.16
C SER A 92 4.79 -1.46 0.35
N THR A 93 3.67 -2.19 0.44
CA THR A 93 3.62 -3.65 0.48
C THR A 93 2.54 -4.12 -0.50
N ILE A 94 2.84 -5.14 -1.30
CA ILE A 94 1.89 -5.71 -2.27
C ILE A 94 1.39 -7.05 -1.74
N GLU A 95 0.07 -7.16 -1.57
CA GLU A 95 -0.63 -8.39 -1.18
C GLU A 95 -1.27 -9.04 -2.41
N HIS A 96 -1.12 -10.35 -2.55
CA HIS A 96 -1.74 -11.14 -3.63
C HIS A 96 -3.01 -11.81 -3.09
N LEU A 97 -4.16 -11.53 -3.71
CA LEU A 97 -5.44 -12.15 -3.37
C LEU A 97 -5.68 -13.43 -4.19
N ASP A 98 -6.59 -14.29 -3.71
CA ASP A 98 -6.93 -15.57 -4.34
C ASP A 98 -7.60 -15.40 -5.72
N ASP A 99 -8.25 -14.26 -5.97
CA ASP A 99 -8.85 -13.92 -7.26
C ASP A 99 -7.82 -13.44 -8.31
N GLY A 100 -6.53 -13.38 -7.93
CA GLY A 100 -5.43 -12.99 -8.82
C GLY A 100 -5.18 -11.48 -8.88
N THR A 101 -5.90 -10.70 -8.09
CA THR A 101 -5.68 -9.24 -7.95
C THR A 101 -4.57 -8.96 -6.94
N CYS A 102 -3.82 -7.89 -7.17
CA CYS A 102 -2.83 -7.40 -6.22
C CYS A 102 -3.23 -6.06 -5.63
N ILE A 103 -3.13 -5.94 -4.30
CA ILE A 103 -3.43 -4.72 -3.58
C ILE A 103 -2.14 -4.13 -2.99
N GLU A 104 -1.92 -2.85 -3.22
CA GLU A 104 -0.83 -2.09 -2.61
C GLU A 104 -1.31 -1.40 -1.33
N HIS A 105 -0.63 -1.69 -0.23
CA HIS A 105 -0.79 -1.06 1.07
C HIS A 105 0.35 -0.07 1.32
N LEU A 106 -0.01 1.19 1.61
CA LEU A 106 0.96 2.19 2.02
C LEU A 106 1.02 2.28 3.56
N SER A 107 2.16 1.89 4.11
CA SER A 107 2.47 2.08 5.53
C SER A 107 3.19 3.42 5.71
N VAL A 108 2.64 4.28 6.55
CA VAL A 108 3.21 5.60 6.85
C VAL A 108 3.67 5.61 8.31
N ASP A 109 4.95 5.88 8.53
CA ASP A 109 5.51 6.02 9.88
C ASP A 109 5.15 7.41 10.43
N CYS A 110 4.18 7.45 11.35
CA CYS A 110 3.69 8.68 11.95
C CYS A 110 4.59 9.16 13.10
N PRO A 111 4.91 10.46 13.17
CA PRO A 111 5.63 11.05 14.29
C PRO A 111 4.87 10.87 15.62
N PRO A 112 5.59 10.84 16.77
CA PRO A 112 4.95 10.75 18.08
C PRO A 112 3.92 11.86 18.30
N GLY A 113 2.73 11.49 18.76
CA GLY A 113 1.63 12.44 19.03
C GLY A 113 0.86 12.90 17.79
N MET A 114 1.17 12.37 16.59
CA MET A 114 0.40 12.61 15.38
C MET A 114 -0.40 11.38 14.97
N ALA A 115 -1.59 11.61 14.40
CA ALA A 115 -2.37 10.59 13.72
C ALA A 115 -2.26 10.85 12.21
N CYS A 116 -1.75 9.87 11.45
CA CYS A 116 -1.82 9.94 9.99
C CYS A 116 -3.08 9.26 9.49
N ASN A 117 -3.59 9.75 8.36
CA ASN A 117 -4.63 9.09 7.59
C ASN A 117 -4.02 8.63 6.26
N PRO A 118 -3.38 7.43 6.22
CA PRO A 118 -2.84 6.91 4.97
C PRO A 118 -3.97 6.72 3.94
N PRO A 119 -3.66 6.81 2.63
CA PRO A 119 -4.64 6.54 1.60
C PRO A 119 -5.17 5.09 1.72
N PRO A 120 -6.39 4.82 1.24
CA PRO A 120 -6.90 3.46 1.19
C PRO A 120 -6.02 2.60 0.26
N PRO A 121 -5.97 1.27 0.50
CA PRO A 121 -5.30 0.35 -0.40
C PRO A 121 -5.88 0.45 -1.82
N ARG A 122 -5.03 0.22 -2.83
CA ARG A 122 -5.43 0.28 -4.24
C ARG A 122 -5.03 -0.96 -4.99
N GLU A 123 -5.82 -1.33 -5.99
CA GLU A 123 -5.46 -2.38 -6.93
C GLU A 123 -4.29 -1.92 -7.80
N VAL A 124 -3.27 -2.76 -7.91
CA VAL A 124 -2.08 -2.55 -8.74
C VAL A 124 -1.81 -3.79 -9.58
N PRO A 125 -1.10 -3.65 -10.73
CA PRO A 125 -0.61 -4.82 -11.44
C PRO A 125 0.27 -5.67 -10.52
N CYS A 126 0.00 -6.97 -10.47
CA CYS A 126 0.86 -7.89 -9.73
C CYS A 126 2.28 -7.81 -10.27
N PRO A 127 3.30 -7.64 -9.41
CA PRO A 127 4.67 -7.74 -9.86
C PRO A 127 4.87 -9.12 -10.48
N GLU A 128 5.60 -9.19 -11.59
CA GLU A 128 5.97 -10.50 -12.12
C GLU A 128 6.71 -11.27 -11.02
N PRO A 129 6.33 -12.55 -10.78
CA PRO A 129 7.02 -13.34 -9.78
C PRO A 129 8.50 -13.33 -10.12
N ALA A 130 9.34 -12.97 -9.14
CA ALA A 130 10.78 -12.92 -9.32
C ALA A 130 11.23 -14.30 -9.83
N ARG A 131 11.61 -14.36 -11.11
CA ARG A 131 12.04 -15.61 -11.73
C ARG A 131 13.49 -15.84 -11.28
N PRO A 132 13.81 -17.04 -10.76
CA PRO A 132 15.18 -17.35 -10.47
C PRO A 132 15.99 -17.38 -11.76
N ASP A 133 17.27 -17.03 -11.65
CA ASP A 133 18.21 -17.30 -12.73
C ASP A 133 18.40 -18.80 -12.90
N ALA A 134 18.71 -19.22 -14.12
CA ALA A 134 19.03 -20.61 -14.42
C ALA A 134 20.26 -21.05 -13.61
N THR A 135 20.17 -22.20 -12.96
CA THR A 135 21.30 -22.78 -12.24
C THR A 135 22.26 -23.46 -13.23
N VAL A 136 21.72 -24.05 -14.30
CA VAL A 136 22.49 -24.65 -15.39
C VAL A 136 21.94 -24.15 -16.72
N VAL A 137 22.72 -23.31 -17.42
CA VAL A 137 22.32 -22.66 -18.68
C VAL A 137 21.98 -23.69 -19.76
N ASP A 138 22.74 -24.79 -19.83
CA ASP A 138 22.56 -25.84 -20.85
C ASP A 138 21.21 -26.57 -20.77
N ASN A 139 20.54 -26.52 -19.61
CA ASN A 139 19.26 -27.20 -19.39
C ASN A 139 18.05 -26.26 -19.58
N VAL A 140 18.29 -25.05 -20.08
CA VAL A 140 17.25 -24.06 -20.33
C VAL A 140 16.76 -24.18 -21.76
N HIS A 141 15.44 -24.30 -21.92
CA HIS A 141 14.79 -24.31 -23.23
C HIS A 141 13.80 -23.16 -23.33
N LYS A 142 13.89 -22.43 -24.43
CA LYS A 142 12.94 -21.37 -24.77
C LYS A 142 11.74 -21.97 -25.50
N ARG A 143 10.55 -21.65 -25.00
CA ARG A 143 9.28 -22.10 -25.57
C ARG A 143 8.77 -21.08 -26.61
N PRO A 144 7.80 -21.46 -27.47
CA PRO A 144 7.26 -20.56 -28.50
C PRO A 144 6.59 -19.28 -27.96
N ASP A 145 6.18 -19.27 -26.70
CA ASP A 145 5.63 -18.11 -25.99
C ASP A 145 6.73 -17.13 -25.50
N GLY A 146 7.99 -17.41 -25.81
CA GLY A 146 9.15 -16.64 -25.36
C GLY A 146 9.56 -16.92 -23.91
N SER A 147 8.93 -17.89 -23.23
CA SER A 147 9.31 -18.24 -21.86
C SER A 147 10.48 -19.23 -21.82
N CYS A 148 11.42 -19.01 -20.89
CA CYS A 148 12.53 -19.93 -20.64
C CYS A 148 12.22 -20.85 -19.45
N TRP A 149 12.46 -22.14 -19.64
CA TRP A 149 12.22 -23.18 -18.64
C TRP A 149 13.47 -24.00 -18.43
N GLU A 150 13.89 -24.13 -17.17
CA GLU A 150 14.99 -25.00 -16.75
C GLU A 150 14.42 -26.39 -16.44
N SER A 151 15.00 -27.41 -17.05
CA SER A 151 14.72 -28.82 -16.76
C SER A 151 15.83 -29.44 -15.92
N TYR A 152 15.49 -30.48 -15.15
CA TYR A 152 16.45 -31.20 -14.33
C TYR A 152 16.61 -32.61 -14.89
N GLU A 153 17.77 -32.88 -15.48
CA GLU A 153 18.15 -34.22 -15.84
C GLU A 153 18.77 -34.91 -14.62
N VAL A 154 18.15 -36.01 -14.18
CA VAL A 154 18.61 -36.80 -13.04
C VAL A 154 18.92 -38.20 -13.54
N GLU A 155 20.18 -38.62 -13.39
CA GLU A 155 20.58 -39.99 -13.70
C GLU A 155 19.98 -40.96 -12.68
N CYS A 156 19.15 -41.88 -13.17
CA CYS A 156 18.54 -42.91 -12.34
C CYS A 156 19.42 -44.14 -12.24
N PRO A 157 19.51 -44.76 -11.05
CA PRO A 157 20.12 -46.08 -10.90
C PRO A 157 19.44 -47.11 -11.82
N PRO A 158 20.18 -48.16 -12.26
CA PRO A 158 19.61 -49.21 -13.11
C PRO A 158 18.39 -49.86 -12.47
N GLY A 159 17.27 -49.89 -13.20
CA GLY A 159 16.01 -50.45 -12.72
C GLY A 159 15.16 -49.53 -11.83
N ALA A 160 15.63 -48.32 -11.53
CA ALA A 160 14.85 -47.32 -10.80
C ALA A 160 14.08 -46.39 -11.76
N ARG A 161 12.98 -45.82 -11.27
CA ARG A 161 12.29 -44.68 -11.89
C ARG A 161 12.47 -43.48 -10.98
N CYS A 162 13.15 -42.44 -11.45
CA CYS A 162 13.20 -41.17 -10.74
C CYS A 162 11.96 -40.34 -11.05
N ASN A 163 11.59 -39.51 -10.07
CA ASN A 163 10.65 -38.42 -10.26
C ASN A 163 11.44 -37.12 -10.15
N PRO A 164 12.09 -36.66 -11.24
CA PRO A 164 12.81 -35.40 -11.20
C PRO A 164 11.85 -34.25 -10.86
N PRO A 165 12.35 -33.16 -10.26
CA PRO A 165 11.53 -31.99 -10.00
C PRO A 165 10.94 -31.45 -11.30
N ALA A 166 9.73 -30.89 -11.21
CA ALA A 166 9.08 -30.29 -12.35
C ALA A 166 9.93 -29.16 -12.94
N PRO A 167 9.95 -28.97 -14.28
CA PRO A 167 10.61 -27.84 -14.89
C PRO A 167 10.09 -26.53 -14.30
N ARG A 168 10.98 -25.56 -14.08
CA ARG A 168 10.63 -24.25 -13.53
C ARG A 168 10.91 -23.14 -14.53
N ARG A 169 10.11 -22.07 -14.48
CA ARG A 169 10.32 -20.88 -15.31
C ARG A 169 11.48 -20.07 -14.74
N VAL A 170 12.43 -19.69 -15.59
CA VAL A 170 13.65 -18.96 -15.23
C VAL A 170 13.80 -17.71 -16.10
N ASN A 171 14.74 -16.82 -15.75
CA ASN A 171 15.19 -15.78 -16.66
C ASN A 171 15.89 -16.41 -17.87
N CYS A 172 15.66 -15.86 -19.07
CA CYS A 172 16.32 -16.33 -20.27
C CYS A 172 17.81 -15.94 -20.22
N PRO A 173 18.74 -16.91 -20.32
CA PRO A 173 20.16 -16.61 -20.49
C PRO A 173 20.37 -15.84 -21.81
N PRO A 174 21.39 -14.98 -21.89
CA PRO A 174 21.65 -14.18 -23.10
C PRO A 174 21.96 -15.04 -24.33
N ASP A 175 22.44 -16.28 -24.14
CA ASP A 175 22.90 -17.17 -25.20
C ASP A 175 21.81 -18.15 -25.71
N VAL A 176 20.58 -18.09 -25.18
CA VAL A 176 19.46 -18.96 -25.59
C VAL A 176 18.53 -18.19 -26.55
N GLU A 177 18.84 -18.23 -27.85
CA GLU A 177 18.00 -17.66 -28.92
C GLU A 177 16.82 -18.54 -29.35
#